data_AF-A0A7S3M7N0-F1
#
_entry.id   AF-A0A7S3M7N0-F1
#
_cell.length_a   1.000
_cell.length_b   1.000
_cell.length_c   1.000
_cell.angle_alpha   90.00
_cell.angle_beta   90.00
_cell.angle_gamma   90.00
#
_symmetry.space_group_name_H-M   'P 1'
#
loop_
_entity.id
_entity.type
_entity.pdbx_description
1 polymer ?
#
loop_
_entity_poly.entity_id
_entity_poly.type
_entity_poly.pdbx_seq_one_letter_code
_entity_poly.pdbx_strand_id
1 'polypeptide(L)'
;KWQPWSEAQALQFKDDPPIPVEPDILIAQLRSGQEIECECYCEKGVGKEHAKWSPVCTAHYRLQPVITLTKDITGDDAERLKAVCPMGVFDIEDLPKGGKKAIVAHPRKCTTCRECLESFNGEEQGLVLAKHK
;
A
#
# COMPACT_ATOMS: atom_id res chain seq x y z
N LYS A 1 2.67 -32.08 -10.58
CA LYS A 1 3.29 -32.00 -11.93
C LYS A 1 2.16 -31.72 -12.92
N TRP A 2 2.35 -30.83 -13.89
CA TRP A 2 1.31 -30.59 -14.90
C TRP A 2 1.19 -31.79 -15.83
N GLN A 3 -0.06 -32.15 -16.14
CA GLN A 3 -0.40 -33.18 -17.12
C GLN A 3 -1.38 -32.55 -18.11
N PRO A 4 -1.02 -32.46 -19.41
CA PRO A 4 -1.94 -31.94 -20.42
C PRO A 4 -3.10 -32.93 -20.61
N TRP A 5 -4.31 -32.41 -20.73
CA TRP A 5 -5.52 -33.19 -20.99
C TRP A 5 -5.60 -33.70 -22.44
N SER A 6 -4.99 -32.98 -23.38
CA SER A 6 -4.99 -33.31 -24.81
C SER A 6 -3.69 -32.93 -25.50
N GLU A 7 -3.43 -33.54 -26.66
CA GLU A 7 -2.27 -33.22 -27.51
C GLU A 7 -2.28 -31.74 -27.95
N ALA A 8 -3.46 -31.18 -28.20
CA ALA A 8 -3.62 -29.77 -28.54
C ALA A 8 -3.16 -28.86 -27.38
N GLN A 9 -3.49 -29.23 -26.14
CA GLN A 9 -3.05 -28.49 -24.96
C GLN A 9 -1.54 -28.64 -24.75
N ALA A 10 -0.98 -29.84 -24.96
CA ALA A 10 0.46 -30.08 -24.90
C ALA A 10 1.23 -29.23 -25.92
N LEU A 11 0.69 -29.07 -27.14
CA LEU A 11 1.30 -28.23 -28.17
C LEU A 11 1.20 -26.74 -27.83
N GLN A 12 0.05 -26.29 -27.33
CA GLN A 12 -0.19 -24.88 -26.99
C GLN A 12 0.74 -24.37 -25.88
N PHE A 13 0.97 -25.19 -24.84
CA PHE A 13 1.78 -24.81 -23.68
C PHE A 13 3.16 -25.49 -23.70
N LYS A 14 3.67 -25.86 -24.87
CA LYS A 14 4.95 -26.55 -25.03
C LYS A 14 6.13 -25.74 -24.49
N ASP A 15 6.16 -24.45 -24.80
CA ASP A 15 7.27 -23.57 -24.46
C ASP A 15 7.13 -22.97 -23.05
N ASP A 16 5.90 -22.90 -22.51
CA ASP A 16 5.57 -22.37 -21.18
C ASP A 16 4.47 -23.21 -20.52
N PRO A 17 4.84 -24.33 -19.86
CA PRO A 17 3.87 -25.21 -19.22
C PRO A 17 3.31 -24.59 -17.93
N PRO A 18 2.03 -24.83 -17.58
CA PRO A 18 1.45 -24.42 -16.31
C PRO A 18 2.24 -24.89 -15.09
N ILE A 19 2.62 -23.94 -14.24
CA ILE A 19 3.29 -24.17 -12.96
C ILE A 19 2.63 -23.37 -11.84
N PRO A 20 2.76 -23.78 -10.57
CA PRO A 20 2.45 -22.91 -9.44
C PRO A 20 3.30 -21.65 -9.48
N VAL A 21 2.70 -20.50 -9.15
CA VAL A 21 3.42 -19.20 -9.13
C VAL A 21 4.48 -19.18 -8.03
N GLU A 22 4.15 -19.71 -6.85
CA GLU A 22 5.06 -19.83 -5.71
C GLU A 22 5.33 -21.33 -5.43
N PRO A 23 6.53 -21.85 -5.75
CA PRO A 23 6.85 -23.26 -5.56
C PRO A 23 7.02 -23.68 -4.10
N ASP A 24 7.30 -22.73 -3.19
CA ASP A 24 7.66 -23.02 -1.80
C ASP A 24 6.48 -22.99 -0.81
N ILE A 25 5.24 -23.02 -1.30
CA ILE A 25 4.05 -23.12 -0.44
C ILE A 25 4.04 -24.49 0.24
N LEU A 26 4.17 -24.50 1.56
CA LEU A 26 4.02 -25.70 2.37
C LEU A 26 2.56 -26.20 2.33
N ILE A 27 2.33 -27.33 1.67
CA ILE A 27 1.00 -27.96 1.58
C ILE A 27 0.74 -28.86 2.79
N ALA A 28 1.69 -29.75 3.12
CA ALA A 28 1.56 -30.73 4.20
C ALA A 28 2.92 -31.07 4.82
N GLN A 29 2.90 -31.52 6.06
CA GLN A 29 4.06 -32.11 6.73
C GLN A 29 3.78 -33.58 7.02
N LEU A 30 4.62 -34.47 6.51
CA LEU A 30 4.45 -35.92 6.63
C LEU A 30 5.42 -36.51 7.68
N ARG A 31 5.03 -37.66 8.24
CA ARG A 31 5.87 -38.54 9.05
C ARG A 31 6.16 -39.82 8.28
N SER A 32 7.09 -40.63 8.82
CA SER A 32 7.45 -41.92 8.21
C SER A 32 6.22 -42.81 8.04
N GLY A 33 6.04 -43.35 6.83
CA GLY A 33 4.91 -44.20 6.46
C GLY A 33 3.66 -43.48 5.97
N GLN A 34 3.65 -42.15 5.89
CA GLN A 34 2.53 -41.38 5.31
C GLN A 34 2.79 -41.03 3.84
N GLU A 35 1.74 -41.08 3.03
CA GLU A 35 1.78 -40.77 1.59
C GLU A 35 0.55 -39.93 1.19
N ILE A 36 0.73 -39.03 0.22
CA ILE A 36 -0.35 -38.26 -0.41
C ILE A 36 -0.25 -38.48 -1.92
N GLU A 37 -1.30 -39.02 -2.50
CA GLU A 37 -1.52 -39.05 -3.94
C GLU A 37 -2.80 -38.26 -4.26
N CYS A 38 -2.68 -37.24 -5.11
CA CYS A 38 -3.83 -36.42 -5.50
C CYS A 38 -3.71 -35.93 -6.94
N GLU A 39 -4.85 -35.91 -7.63
CA GLU A 39 -5.02 -35.25 -8.91
C GLU A 39 -5.93 -34.04 -8.71
N CYS A 40 -5.57 -32.90 -9.31
CA CYS A 40 -6.32 -31.66 -9.18
C CYS A 40 -6.63 -31.07 -10.55
N TYR A 41 -7.88 -30.65 -10.72
CA TYR A 41 -8.37 -30.00 -11.93
C TYR A 41 -8.44 -28.49 -11.72
N CYS A 42 -7.72 -27.73 -12.57
CA CYS A 42 -7.78 -26.28 -12.56
C CYS A 42 -8.87 -25.79 -13.52
N GLU A 43 -9.85 -25.08 -12.99
CA GLU A 43 -10.95 -24.48 -13.75
C GLU A 43 -10.89 -22.95 -13.70
N LYS A 44 -11.40 -22.31 -14.75
CA LYS A 44 -11.56 -20.86 -14.78
C LYS A 44 -12.82 -20.47 -14.02
N GLY A 45 -12.68 -19.60 -13.04
CA GLY A 45 -13.80 -18.99 -12.32
C GLY A 45 -13.59 -17.50 -12.08
N VAL A 46 -14.47 -16.90 -11.30
CA VAL A 46 -14.47 -15.46 -11.00
C VAL A 46 -14.38 -15.23 -9.49
N GLY A 47 -13.60 -14.23 -9.06
CA GLY A 47 -13.44 -13.90 -7.63
C GLY A 47 -14.74 -13.61 -6.87
N LYS A 48 -15.83 -13.30 -7.57
CA LYS A 48 -17.18 -13.17 -7.00
C LYS A 48 -17.71 -14.50 -6.44
N GLU A 49 -17.37 -15.62 -7.07
CA GLU A 49 -17.81 -16.96 -6.66
C GLU A 49 -16.96 -17.51 -5.52
N HIS A 50 -15.64 -17.32 -5.59
CA HIS A 50 -14.72 -17.76 -4.54
C HIS A 50 -13.42 -16.95 -4.53
N ALA A 51 -12.89 -16.67 -3.34
CA ALA A 51 -11.68 -15.87 -3.14
C ALA A 51 -10.42 -16.46 -3.83
N LYS A 52 -10.37 -17.78 -4.03
CA LYS A 52 -9.30 -18.49 -4.78
C LYS A 52 -9.13 -18.00 -6.22
N TRP A 53 -10.17 -17.41 -6.81
CA TRP A 53 -10.15 -16.82 -8.15
C TRP A 53 -9.94 -15.30 -8.14
N SER A 54 -9.62 -14.70 -6.99
CA SER A 54 -9.16 -13.31 -6.95
C SER A 54 -7.75 -13.23 -7.56
N PRO A 55 -7.56 -12.51 -8.68
CA PRO A 55 -6.24 -12.40 -9.31
C PRO A 55 -5.31 -11.43 -8.58
N VAL A 56 -5.81 -10.72 -7.56
CA VAL A 56 -5.08 -9.72 -6.78
C VAL A 56 -5.20 -10.02 -5.29
N CYS A 57 -4.12 -9.80 -4.53
CA CYS A 57 -4.17 -9.87 -3.06
C CYS A 57 -4.99 -8.70 -2.49
N THR A 58 -4.68 -7.46 -2.88
CA THR A 58 -5.43 -6.27 -2.46
C THR A 58 -5.36 -5.21 -3.55
N ALA A 59 -6.51 -4.82 -4.08
CA ALA A 59 -6.66 -3.64 -4.93
C ALA A 59 -7.41 -2.57 -4.13
N HIS A 60 -6.80 -1.40 -3.94
CA HIS A 60 -7.44 -0.28 -3.28
C HIS A 60 -6.94 1.05 -3.88
N TYR A 61 -7.69 2.12 -3.66
CA TYR A 61 -7.27 3.48 -4.00
C TYR A 61 -7.40 4.37 -2.76
N ARG A 62 -6.66 5.48 -2.78
CA ARG A 62 -6.81 6.55 -1.80
C ARG A 62 -6.79 7.90 -2.50
N LEU A 63 -7.55 8.85 -1.98
CA LEU A 63 -7.55 10.22 -2.48
C LEU A 63 -6.22 10.89 -2.17
N GLN A 64 -5.78 11.78 -3.05
CA GLN A 64 -4.58 12.57 -2.81
C GLN A 64 -4.83 13.53 -1.63
N PRO A 65 -4.07 13.45 -0.54
CA PRO A 65 -4.25 14.36 0.58
C PRO A 65 -3.94 15.79 0.14
N VAL A 66 -4.85 16.71 0.44
CA VAL A 66 -4.67 18.15 0.24
C VAL A 66 -4.52 18.78 1.61
N ILE A 67 -3.36 19.36 1.87
CA ILE A 67 -3.01 19.99 3.14
C ILE A 67 -2.55 21.40 2.79
N THR A 68 -3.20 22.38 3.38
CA THR A 68 -2.93 23.80 3.12
C THR A 68 -2.58 24.49 4.44
N LEU A 69 -1.49 25.24 4.44
CA LEU A 69 -1.15 26.16 5.52
C LEU A 69 -1.69 27.53 5.15
N THR A 70 -2.73 27.97 5.87
CA THR A 70 -3.37 29.28 5.68
C THR A 70 -2.64 30.42 6.40
N LYS A 71 -1.83 30.05 7.39
CA LYS A 71 -0.94 30.94 8.13
C LYS A 71 0.48 30.40 8.05
N ASP A 72 1.45 31.29 8.13
CA ASP A 72 2.85 30.92 8.19
C ASP A 72 3.17 30.34 9.58
N ILE A 73 3.50 29.06 9.62
CA ILE A 73 3.98 28.37 10.82
C ILE A 73 5.50 28.44 10.81
N THR A 74 6.07 29.09 11.83
CA THR A 74 7.51 29.41 11.88
C THR A 74 8.14 29.06 13.22
N GLY A 75 9.48 29.02 13.27
CA GLY A 75 10.24 28.78 14.51
C GLY A 75 9.97 27.40 15.12
N ASP A 76 9.84 27.35 16.45
CA ASP A 76 9.66 26.12 17.21
C ASP A 76 8.39 25.36 16.81
N ASP A 77 7.33 26.07 16.42
CA ASP A 77 6.09 25.45 15.93
C ASP A 77 6.29 24.76 14.57
N ALA A 78 7.20 25.25 13.72
CA ALA A 78 7.53 24.58 12.46
C ALA A 78 8.28 23.26 12.72
N GLU A 79 9.19 23.25 13.69
CA GLU A 79 9.88 22.04 14.12
C GLU A 79 8.93 21.06 14.80
N ARG A 80 8.01 21.55 15.64
CA ARG A 80 6.99 20.73 16.29
C ARG A 80 6.04 20.09 15.28
N LEU A 81 5.57 20.86 14.28
CA LEU A 81 4.71 20.33 13.22
C LEU A 81 5.43 19.25 12.39
N LYS A 82 6.69 19.47 12.05
CA LYS A 82 7.53 18.47 11.37
C LYS A 82 7.71 17.22 12.23
N ALA A 83 7.97 17.36 13.53
CA ALA A 83 8.17 16.26 14.47
C ALA A 83 6.90 15.44 14.72
N VAL A 84 5.72 16.08 14.76
CA VAL A 84 4.42 15.42 14.95
C VAL A 84 4.07 14.50 13.78
N CYS A 85 4.58 14.77 12.57
CA CYS A 85 4.32 13.93 11.41
C CYS A 85 5.50 12.99 11.08
N PRO A 86 5.51 11.74 11.57
CA PRO A 86 6.59 10.79 11.30
C PRO A 86 6.69 10.40 9.81
N MET A 87 5.63 10.64 9.05
CA MET A 87 5.59 10.36 7.60
C MET A 87 6.38 11.37 6.76
N GLY A 88 6.92 12.44 7.38
CA GLY A 88 7.68 13.46 6.67
C GLY A 88 6.85 14.22 5.64
N VAL A 89 5.60 14.56 6.01
CA VAL A 89 4.70 15.36 5.18
C VAL A 89 5.13 16.81 5.14
N PHE A 90 5.61 17.32 6.27
CA PHE A 90 6.08 18.69 6.44
C PHE A 90 7.60 18.74 6.39
N ASP A 91 8.13 19.82 5.81
CA ASP A 91 9.55 20.14 5.85
C ASP A 91 9.76 21.59 6.28
N ILE A 92 11.01 21.97 6.52
CA ILE A 92 11.39 23.31 6.94
C ILE A 92 12.14 23.99 5.79
N GLU A 93 11.68 25.17 5.42
CA GLU A 93 12.35 26.07 4.51
C GLU A 93 13.00 27.22 5.31
N ASP A 94 14.28 27.50 5.00
CA ASP A 94 15.02 28.59 5.61
C ASP A 94 14.66 29.92 4.93
N LEU A 95 14.17 30.88 5.71
CA LEU A 95 13.82 32.22 5.26
C LEU A 95 15.06 33.12 5.16
N PRO A 96 15.07 34.13 4.27
CA PRO A 96 16.22 35.03 4.06
C PRO A 96 16.72 35.80 5.29
N LYS A 97 15.93 35.87 6.38
CA LYS A 97 16.28 36.52 7.65
C LYS A 97 16.72 35.52 8.74
N GLY A 98 17.03 34.27 8.37
CA GLY A 98 17.42 33.22 9.31
C GLY A 98 16.26 32.57 10.08
N GLY A 99 15.03 32.72 9.60
CA GLY A 99 13.85 32.10 10.20
C GLY A 99 13.55 30.73 9.58
N LYS A 100 12.94 29.82 10.34
CA LYS A 100 12.47 28.52 9.86
C LYS A 100 10.97 28.57 9.56
N LYS A 101 10.53 28.11 8.39
CA LYS A 101 9.10 28.05 8.01
C LYS A 101 8.70 26.63 7.63
N ALA A 102 7.56 26.15 8.13
CA ALA A 102 7.02 24.87 7.71
C ALA A 102 6.39 24.95 6.32
N ILE A 103 6.67 23.96 5.48
CA ILE A 103 6.06 23.77 4.17
C ILE A 103 5.47 22.36 4.05
N VAL A 104 4.47 22.20 3.19
CA VAL A 104 3.91 20.88 2.86
C VAL A 104 4.72 20.27 1.71
N ALA A 105 5.83 19.61 2.02
CA ALA A 105 6.73 19.06 1.01
C ALA A 105 6.20 17.78 0.35
N HIS A 106 5.57 16.89 1.13
CA HIS A 106 5.18 15.55 0.67
C HIS A 106 3.75 15.17 1.08
N PRO A 107 2.72 15.82 0.51
CA PRO A 107 1.33 15.57 0.88
C PRO A 107 0.90 14.11 0.66
N ARG A 108 1.44 13.43 -0.35
CA ARG A 108 1.15 12.00 -0.61
C ARG A 108 1.63 11.07 0.50
N LYS A 109 2.62 11.43 1.31
CA LYS A 109 3.06 10.58 2.42
C LYS A 109 2.07 10.59 3.60
N CYS A 110 1.11 11.51 3.62
CA CYS A 110 0.11 11.58 4.68
C CYS A 110 -0.75 10.31 4.71
N THR A 111 -0.82 9.70 5.88
CA THR A 111 -1.68 8.54 6.21
C THR A 111 -3.04 8.96 6.79
N THR A 112 -3.33 10.26 6.81
CA THR A 112 -4.57 10.85 7.37
C THR A 112 -4.83 10.48 8.84
N CYS A 113 -3.77 10.31 9.64
CA CYS A 113 -3.87 10.03 11.08
C CYS A 113 -4.39 11.20 11.93
N ARG A 114 -4.40 12.43 11.39
CA ARG A 114 -4.88 13.67 12.04
C ARG A 114 -4.09 14.17 13.25
N GLU A 115 -2.96 13.56 13.59
CA GLU A 115 -2.09 14.04 14.68
C GLU A 115 -1.62 15.50 14.52
N CYS A 116 -1.40 15.96 13.29
CA CYS A 116 -1.06 17.36 13.03
C CYS A 116 -2.22 18.35 13.32
N LEU A 117 -3.45 17.86 13.48
CA LEU A 117 -4.58 18.64 13.96
C LEU A 117 -4.72 18.52 15.48
N GLU A 118 -4.63 17.29 16.00
CA GLU A 118 -4.93 16.99 17.41
C GLU A 118 -3.76 17.37 18.35
N SER A 119 -2.60 16.73 18.20
CA SER A 119 -1.44 16.99 19.07
C SER A 119 -0.81 18.37 18.84
N PHE A 120 -0.89 18.88 17.61
CA PHE A 120 -0.33 20.18 17.24
C PHE A 120 -1.33 21.34 17.33
N ASN A 121 -2.64 21.09 17.55
CA ASN A 121 -3.71 22.08 17.42
C ASN A 121 -3.69 22.78 16.05
N GLY A 122 -3.51 22.00 14.98
CA GLY A 122 -3.26 22.50 13.64
C GLY A 122 -4.33 23.45 13.11
N GLU A 123 -5.61 23.25 13.44
CA GLU A 123 -6.69 24.13 12.97
C GLU A 123 -6.52 25.58 13.46
N GLU A 124 -6.17 25.76 14.73
CA GLU A 124 -5.94 27.08 15.33
C GLU A 124 -4.70 27.77 14.72
N GLN A 125 -3.68 26.95 14.44
CA GLN A 125 -2.41 27.33 13.82
C GLN A 125 -2.49 27.52 12.30
N GLY A 126 -3.68 27.32 11.69
CA GLY A 126 -3.91 27.58 10.27
C GLY A 126 -3.63 26.40 9.34
N LEU A 127 -3.48 25.19 9.85
CA LEU A 127 -3.43 23.95 9.07
C LEU A 127 -4.85 23.50 8.72
N VAL A 128 -5.09 23.27 7.44
CA VAL A 128 -6.39 22.82 6.93
C VAL A 128 -6.22 21.57 6.09
N LEU A 129 -6.98 20.53 6.43
CA LEU A 129 -7.13 19.34 5.60
C LEU A 129 -8.35 19.51 4.67
N ALA A 130 -8.19 19.19 3.39
CA ALA A 130 -9.29 18.99 2.44
C ALA A 130 -10.32 20.14 2.31
N LYS A 131 -9.90 21.42 2.27
CA LYS A 131 -10.76 22.47 1.71
C LYS A 131 -10.60 22.51 0.19
N HIS A 132 -11.40 21.71 -0.50
CA HIS A 132 -11.81 22.09 -1.85
C HIS A 132 -12.63 23.39 -1.73
N LYS A 133 -12.27 24.41 -2.51
CA LYS A 133 -13.20 25.49 -2.83
C LYS A 133 -14.37 24.92 -3.62
#